data_AF-A0A6B1EYD8-F1
#
_entry.id   AF-A0A6B1EYD8-F1
#
_cell.length_a   1.000
_cell.length_b   1.000
_cell.length_c   1.000
_cell.angle_alpha   90.00
_cell.angle_beta   90.00
_cell.angle_gamma   90.00
#
_symmetry.space_group_name_H-M   'P 1'
#
loop_
_entity.id
_entity.type
_entity.pdbx_description
1 polymer ?
#
loop_
_entity_poly.entity_id
_entity_poly.type
_entity_poly.pdbx_seq_one_letter_code
_entity_poly.pdbx_strand_id
1 'polypeptide(L)'
;MSDAEVMTAALVAARYFGGNQQTACAVLKTLGYIPNMLGHSRFNRRLHRIPELFQLLFEYLAEGAKAKNPKGIYVIDSFPIPVCDNIRISRSRLYQSEAWRGKIASKHRYF
;
A
#
# COMPACT_ATOMS: atom_id res chain seq x y z
N MET A 1 -19.29 -11.21 2.43
CA MET A 1 -18.09 -10.48 2.86
C MET A 1 -18.41 -8.99 2.91
N SER A 2 -18.32 -8.38 4.08
CA SER A 2 -18.55 -6.96 4.31
C SER A 2 -17.37 -6.11 3.83
N ASP A 3 -17.53 -4.79 3.77
CA ASP A 3 -16.42 -3.89 3.45
C ASP A 3 -15.32 -3.92 4.51
N ALA A 4 -15.69 -4.05 5.79
CA ALA A 4 -14.73 -4.24 6.88
C ALA A 4 -13.87 -5.50 6.66
N GLU A 5 -14.49 -6.63 6.31
CA GLU A 5 -13.75 -7.87 6.02
C GLU A 5 -12.82 -7.73 4.79
N VAL A 6 -13.24 -6.99 3.76
CA VAL A 6 -12.38 -6.70 2.58
C VAL A 6 -11.17 -5.86 3.01
N MET A 7 -11.39 -4.81 3.81
CA MET A 7 -10.33 -3.94 4.32
C MET A 7 -9.36 -4.70 5.21
N THR A 8 -9.87 -5.52 6.14
CA THR A 8 -9.06 -6.36 7.02
C THR A 8 -8.14 -7.27 6.22
N ALA A 9 -8.65 -7.96 5.19
CA ALA A 9 -7.83 -8.83 4.35
C ALA A 9 -6.72 -8.07 3.61
N ALA A 10 -7.02 -6.86 3.12
CA ALA A 10 -6.03 -6.01 2.46
C ALA A 10 -4.94 -5.49 3.42
N LEU A 11 -5.32 -5.10 4.64
CA LEU A 11 -4.37 -4.71 5.69
C LEU A 11 -3.49 -5.88 6.12
N VAL A 12 -4.06 -7.07 6.26
CA VAL A 12 -3.31 -8.31 6.57
C VAL A 12 -2.33 -8.64 5.43
N ALA A 13 -2.75 -8.49 4.17
CA ALA A 13 -1.87 -8.65 3.02
C ALA A 13 -0.67 -7.70 3.07
N ALA A 14 -0.92 -6.41 3.29
CA ALA A 14 0.13 -5.40 3.39
C ALA A 14 1.09 -5.66 4.56
N ARG A 15 0.55 -6.04 5.72
CA ARG A 15 1.35 -6.20 6.95
C ARG A 15 2.16 -7.49 7.03
N TYR A 16 1.63 -8.60 6.50
CA TYR A 16 2.21 -9.94 6.72
C TYR A 16 2.63 -10.66 5.43
N PHE A 17 2.14 -10.23 4.27
CA PHE A 17 2.33 -10.98 3.01
C PHE A 17 2.87 -10.11 1.88
N GLY A 18 3.52 -8.97 2.20
CA GLY A 18 4.13 -8.09 1.19
C GLY A 18 3.14 -7.55 0.16
N GLY A 19 1.86 -7.41 0.53
CA GLY A 19 0.79 -7.00 -0.37
C GLY A 19 0.14 -8.13 -1.17
N ASN A 20 0.53 -9.40 -0.96
CA ASN A 20 -0.10 -10.53 -1.62
C ASN A 20 -1.51 -10.79 -1.06
N GLN A 21 -2.50 -10.22 -1.76
CA GLN A 21 -3.92 -10.29 -1.41
C GLN A 21 -4.46 -11.72 -1.41
N GLN A 22 -4.01 -12.56 -2.35
CA GLN A 22 -4.48 -13.94 -2.49
C GLN A 22 -4.05 -14.79 -1.29
N THR A 23 -2.78 -14.68 -0.88
CA THR A 23 -2.26 -15.40 0.29
C THR A 23 -3.00 -14.98 1.56
N ALA A 24 -3.19 -13.68 1.76
CA ALA A 24 -3.92 -13.16 2.93
C ALA A 24 -5.36 -13.70 2.99
N CYS A 25 -6.09 -13.65 1.86
CA CYS A 25 -7.45 -14.18 1.77
C CYS A 25 -7.50 -15.69 2.05
N ALA A 26 -6.54 -16.46 1.52
CA ALA A 26 -6.46 -17.89 1.76
C ALA A 26 -6.22 -18.21 3.24
N VAL A 27 -5.27 -17.53 3.88
CA VAL A 27 -4.94 -17.72 5.30
C VAL A 27 -6.13 -17.34 6.19
N LEU A 28 -6.77 -16.19 5.96
CA LEU A 28 -7.92 -15.75 6.76
C LEU A 28 -9.13 -16.69 6.63
N LYS A 29 -9.30 -17.31 5.47
CA LYS A 29 -10.31 -18.35 5.27
C LYS A 29 -9.95 -19.65 6.00
N THR A 30 -8.72 -20.13 5.83
CA THR A 30 -8.25 -21.41 6.41
C THR A 30 -8.25 -21.38 7.93
N LEU A 31 -7.89 -20.24 8.53
CA LEU A 31 -7.93 -20.05 9.99
C LEU A 31 -9.34 -19.78 10.53
N GLY A 32 -10.37 -19.70 9.66
CA GLY A 32 -11.75 -19.50 10.07
C GLY A 32 -12.11 -18.07 10.50
N TYR A 33 -11.21 -17.10 10.35
CA TYR A 33 -11.49 -15.69 10.69
C TYR A 33 -12.51 -15.07 9.75
N ILE A 34 -12.43 -15.38 8.45
CA ILE A 34 -13.38 -14.93 7.43
C ILE A 34 -13.75 -16.16 6.57
N PRO A 35 -14.66 -17.03 7.05
CA PRO A 35 -14.96 -18.29 6.37
C PRO A 35 -15.65 -18.09 5.02
N ASN A 36 -16.46 -17.02 4.91
CA ASN A 36 -17.20 -16.64 3.70
C ASN A 36 -16.37 -15.74 2.76
N MET A 37 -15.12 -16.13 2.51
CA MET A 37 -14.16 -15.37 1.70
C MET A 37 -14.56 -15.32 0.22
N LEU A 38 -14.44 -14.15 -0.40
CA LEU A 38 -14.65 -13.98 -1.83
C LEU A 38 -13.53 -14.65 -2.65
N GLY A 39 -13.87 -15.10 -3.85
CA GLY A 39 -12.86 -15.53 -4.82
C GLY A 39 -12.01 -14.35 -5.32
N HIS A 40 -10.79 -14.64 -5.78
CA HIS A 40 -9.77 -13.65 -6.15
C HIS A 40 -10.30 -12.46 -6.98
N SER A 41 -10.97 -12.72 -8.11
CA SER A 41 -11.47 -11.64 -8.98
C SER A 41 -12.58 -10.81 -8.34
N ARG A 42 -13.42 -11.41 -7.48
CA ARG A 42 -14.48 -10.67 -6.76
C ARG A 42 -13.88 -9.82 -5.65
N PHE A 43 -12.92 -10.37 -4.91
CA PHE A 43 -12.17 -9.64 -3.89
C PHE A 43 -11.50 -8.41 -4.50
N ASN A 44 -10.76 -8.58 -5.60
CA ASN A 44 -10.06 -7.48 -6.26
C ASN A 44 -11.01 -6.37 -6.70
N ARG A 45 -12.14 -6.72 -7.32
CA ARG A 45 -13.17 -5.73 -7.71
C ARG A 45 -13.79 -5.02 -6.51
N ARG A 46 -13.97 -5.71 -5.36
CA ARG A 46 -14.49 -5.08 -4.14
C ARG A 46 -13.47 -4.12 -3.54
N LEU A 47 -12.21 -4.53 -3.47
CA LEU A 47 -11.13 -3.70 -2.97
C LEU A 47 -11.01 -2.38 -3.75
N HIS A 48 -11.09 -2.43 -5.08
CA HIS A 48 -11.05 -1.25 -5.93
C HIS A 48 -12.28 -0.33 -5.84
N ARG A 49 -13.37 -0.76 -5.19
CA ARG A 49 -14.61 0.04 -5.03
C ARG A 49 -14.71 0.76 -3.70
N ILE A 50 -13.75 0.58 -2.81
CA ILE A 50 -13.77 1.16 -1.46
C ILE A 50 -12.54 2.01 -1.09
N PRO A 51 -11.85 2.70 -2.01
CA PRO A 51 -10.70 3.52 -1.64
C PRO A 51 -11.06 4.61 -0.63
N GLU A 52 -12.28 5.15 -0.67
CA GLU A 52 -12.76 6.19 0.23
C GLU A 52 -12.87 5.68 1.68
N LEU A 53 -13.17 4.40 1.90
CA LEU A 53 -13.22 3.81 3.24
C LEU A 53 -11.82 3.70 3.85
N PHE A 54 -10.80 3.40 3.04
CA PHE A 54 -9.40 3.44 3.50
C PHE A 54 -8.98 4.86 3.84
N GLN A 55 -9.35 5.83 3.01
CA GLN A 55 -9.06 7.23 3.28
C GLN A 55 -9.67 7.67 4.61
N LEU A 56 -10.96 7.37 4.84
CA LEU A 56 -11.64 7.69 6.10
C LEU A 56 -10.96 7.01 7.30
N LEU A 57 -10.58 5.75 7.18
CA LEU A 57 -9.85 5.04 8.23
C LEU A 57 -8.52 5.74 8.54
N PHE A 58 -7.74 6.11 7.52
CA PHE A 58 -6.45 6.77 7.72
C PHE A 58 -6.60 8.18 8.27
N GLU A 59 -7.63 8.92 7.86
CA GLU A 59 -7.96 10.23 8.43
C GLU A 59 -8.26 10.12 9.93
N TYR A 60 -9.11 9.17 10.32
CA TYR A 60 -9.43 8.94 11.72
C TYR A 60 -8.21 8.54 12.57
N LEU A 61 -7.37 7.63 12.04
CA LEU A 61 -6.11 7.26 12.68
C LEU A 61 -5.15 8.45 12.78
N ALA A 62 -5.09 9.29 11.73
CA ALA A 62 -4.25 10.46 11.70
C ALA A 62 -4.70 11.52 12.71
N GLU A 63 -6.00 11.75 12.90
CA GLU A 63 -6.51 12.64 13.94
C GLU A 63 -6.08 12.18 15.33
N GLY A 64 -6.25 10.89 15.64
CA GLY A 64 -5.79 10.32 16.90
C GLY A 64 -4.27 10.44 17.11
N ALA A 65 -3.48 10.29 16.04
CA ALA A 65 -2.03 10.48 16.09
C ALA A 65 -1.64 11.96 16.28
N LYS A 66 -2.30 12.89 15.59
CA LYS A 66 -2.10 14.34 15.72
C LYS A 66 -2.41 14.83 17.12
N ALA A 67 -3.50 14.37 17.73
CA ALA A 67 -3.87 14.71 19.10
C ALA A 67 -2.79 14.31 20.12
N LYS A 68 -2.02 13.26 19.83
CA LYS A 68 -0.89 12.80 20.67
C LYS A 68 0.43 13.51 20.35
N ASN A 69 0.47 14.36 19.32
CA ASN A 69 1.66 15.11 18.90
C ASN A 69 1.41 16.64 18.96
N PRO A 70 1.26 17.23 20.16
CA PRO A 70 0.95 18.65 20.31
C PRO A 70 2.04 19.58 19.77
N LYS A 71 3.29 19.09 19.66
CA LYS A 71 4.41 19.84 19.09
C LYS A 71 4.38 19.90 17.56
N GLY A 72 3.57 19.06 16.92
CA GLY A 72 3.49 18.98 15.46
C GLY A 72 4.81 18.61 14.77
N ILE A 73 5.72 17.91 15.48
CA ILE A 73 7.01 17.48 14.92
C ILE A 73 6.84 16.10 14.30
N TYR A 74 7.20 15.97 13.03
CA TYR A 74 7.11 14.72 12.27
C TYR A 74 8.48 14.36 11.70
N VAL A 75 8.83 13.08 11.75
CA VAL A 75 9.97 12.53 11.02
C VAL A 75 9.40 11.83 9.79
N ILE A 76 9.74 12.32 8.61
CA ILE A 76 9.34 11.71 7.34
C ILE A 76 10.56 10.98 6.81
N ASP A 77 10.50 9.66 6.77
CA ASP A 77 11.47 8.84 6.05
C ASP A 77 10.93 8.55 4.65
N SER A 78 11.48 9.24 3.65
CA SER A 78 11.13 9.00 2.25
C SER A 78 11.96 7.82 1.73
N PHE A 79 11.34 6.66 1.53
CA PHE A 79 11.97 5.54 0.85
C PHE A 79 11.74 5.64 -0.67
N PRO A 80 12.77 5.88 -1.49
CA PRO A 80 12.57 5.98 -2.91
C PRO A 80 12.26 4.59 -3.51
N ILE A 81 11.14 4.50 -4.25
CA ILE A 81 10.75 3.28 -4.96
C ILE A 81 11.16 3.42 -6.43
N PRO A 82 12.04 2.55 -6.94
CA PRO A 82 12.46 2.61 -8.33
C PRO A 82 11.30 2.23 -9.26
N VAL A 83 11.00 3.11 -10.21
CA VAL A 83 9.94 2.90 -11.20
C VAL A 83 10.47 2.11 -12.39
N CYS A 84 11.74 2.33 -12.74
CA CYS A 84 12.43 1.60 -13.79
C CYS A 84 13.94 1.49 -13.51
N ASP A 85 14.62 0.63 -14.26
CA ASP A 85 16.08 0.61 -14.25
C ASP A 85 16.66 1.82 -15.00
N ASN A 86 17.88 2.23 -14.66
CA ASN A 86 18.60 3.36 -15.29
C ASN A 86 18.55 3.33 -16.84
N ILE A 87 18.72 2.15 -17.43
CA ILE A 87 18.69 1.94 -18.90
C ILE A 87 17.32 2.22 -19.55
N ARG A 88 16.25 2.33 -18.76
CA ARG A 88 14.89 2.60 -19.22
C ARG A 88 14.45 4.04 -18.96
N ILE A 89 15.21 4.85 -18.22
CA ILE A 89 14.83 6.21 -17.84
C ILE A 89 14.50 7.07 -19.07
N SER A 90 15.32 7.00 -20.12
CA SER A 90 15.09 7.77 -21.37
C SER A 90 13.81 7.39 -22.12
N ARG A 91 13.22 6.23 -21.82
CA ARG A 91 12.00 5.70 -22.45
C ARG A 91 10.81 5.67 -21.47
N SER A 92 10.98 6.21 -20.26
CA SER A 92 9.92 6.25 -19.27
C SER A 92 8.77 7.16 -19.74
N ARG A 93 7.55 6.64 -19.69
CA ARG A 93 6.33 7.40 -20.02
C ARG A 93 5.61 7.95 -18.79
N LEU A 94 5.82 7.31 -17.63
CA LEU A 94 5.16 7.64 -16.37
C LEU A 94 5.71 8.94 -15.77
N TYR A 95 7.03 9.04 -15.69
CA TYR A 95 7.72 10.19 -15.12
C TYR A 95 8.65 10.78 -16.17
N GLN A 96 8.37 12.02 -16.56
CA GLN A 96 9.10 12.76 -17.57
C GLN A 96 9.83 13.93 -16.88
N SER A 97 11.05 14.23 -17.34
CA SER A 97 12.04 15.16 -16.75
C SER A 97 12.99 14.55 -15.71
N GLU A 98 14.09 15.25 -15.48
CA GLU A 98 15.13 14.86 -14.53
C GLU A 98 14.70 15.00 -13.06
N ALA A 99 13.64 15.77 -12.78
CA ALA A 99 13.12 15.97 -11.42
C ALA A 99 12.67 14.67 -10.75
N TRP A 100 12.38 13.63 -11.55
CA TRP A 100 11.94 12.32 -11.08
C TRP A 100 13.06 11.27 -11.06
N ARG A 101 14.30 11.63 -11.39
CA ARG A 101 15.43 10.70 -11.38
C ARG A 101 15.97 10.57 -9.96
N GLY A 102 15.79 9.38 -9.40
CA GLY A 102 16.39 9.03 -8.11
C GLY A 102 17.82 8.54 -8.27
N LYS A 103 18.63 8.70 -7.22
CA LYS A 103 20.00 8.15 -7.17
C LYS A 103 20.25 7.43 -5.86
N ILE A 104 20.70 6.19 -5.96
CA ILE A 104 21.27 5.44 -4.84
C ILE A 104 22.77 5.68 -4.84
N ALA A 105 23.24 6.63 -4.03
CA ALA A 105 24.65 7.02 -3.99
C ALA A 105 25.57 5.85 -3.66
N SER A 106 25.22 5.02 -2.67
CA SER A 106 25.98 3.83 -2.25
C SER A 106 26.13 2.76 -3.32
N LYS A 107 25.26 2.75 -4.34
CA LYS A 107 25.29 1.82 -5.48
C LYS A 107 25.74 2.48 -6.78
N HIS A 108 26.11 3.77 -6.75
CA HIS A 108 26.42 4.57 -7.94
C HIS A 108 25.38 4.43 -9.06
N ARG A 109 24.09 4.33 -8.69
CA ARG A 109 23.01 3.95 -9.61
C ARG A 109 21.86 4.94 -9.61
N TYR A 110 21.39 5.30 -10.81
CA TYR A 110 20.13 6.04 -11.00
C TYR A 110 18.94 5.08 -11.17
N PHE A 111 17.74 5.58 -10.87
CA PHE A 111 16.47 4.87 -11.04
C PHE A 111 15.32 5.85 -11.29
#